data_AF-R7GBU9-F1
#
_entry.id   AF-R7GBU9-F1
#
_cell.length_a   1.000
_cell.length_b   1.000
_cell.length_c   1.000
_cell.angle_alpha   90.00
_cell.angle_beta   90.00
_cell.angle_gamma   90.00
#
_symmetry.space_group_name_H-M   'P 1'
#
loop_
_entity.id
_entity.type
_entity.pdbx_description
1 polymer ?
#
loop_
_entity_poly.entity_id
_entity_poly.type
_entity_poly.pdbx_seq_one_letter_code
_entity_poly.pdbx_strand_id
1 'polypeptide(L)'
;MNIRPSAAIRQNYNEIADMCKKTGEPVFLTKNGEGDLVVMDMETYNRREQMLKLQEELLAVEEERMMGNKGCTLEELKDYLENAISEV
;
A
#
# COMPACT_ATOMS: atom_id res chain seq x y z
N MET A 1 -8.50 3.35 -18.45
CA MET A 1 -8.52 4.37 -17.38
C MET A 1 -9.90 4.98 -17.35
N ASN A 2 -10.63 4.88 -16.23
CA ASN A 2 -12.00 5.40 -16.10
C ASN A 2 -11.94 6.84 -15.57
N ILE A 3 -12.36 7.81 -16.38
CA ILE A 3 -12.29 9.24 -16.05
C ILE A 3 -13.70 9.82 -16.11
N ARG A 4 -14.12 10.53 -15.06
CA ARG A 4 -15.44 11.15 -14.97
C ARG A 4 -15.34 12.59 -14.45
N PRO A 5 -16.21 13.52 -14.88
CA PRO A 5 -16.31 14.82 -14.24
C PRO A 5 -16.69 14.66 -12.76
N SER A 6 -16.14 15.47 -11.86
CA SER A 6 -16.45 15.44 -10.42
C SER A 6 -17.95 15.63 -10.14
N ALA A 7 -18.66 16.36 -11.00
CA ALA A 7 -20.12 16.51 -10.94
C ALA A 7 -20.88 15.18 -11.08
N ALA A 8 -20.32 14.18 -11.78
CA ALA A 8 -20.98 12.88 -12.00
C ALA A 8 -21.10 12.05 -10.72
N ILE A 9 -20.28 12.29 -9.71
CA ILE A 9 -20.36 11.56 -8.42
C ILE A 9 -21.70 11.78 -7.74
N ARG A 10 -22.23 13.01 -7.77
CA ARG A 10 -23.48 13.31 -7.07
C ARG A 10 -24.65 12.50 -7.63
N GLN A 11 -24.65 12.23 -8.94
CA GLN A 11 -25.72 11.51 -9.62
C GLN A 11 -25.47 9.99 -9.63
N ASN A 12 -24.21 9.57 -9.77
CA ASN A 12 -23.86 8.18 -10.05
C ASN A 12 -23.03 7.53 -8.91
N TYR A 13 -23.16 8.02 -7.67
CA TYR A 13 -22.36 7.55 -6.53
C TYR A 13 -22.39 6.03 -6.37
N ASN A 14 -23.59 5.43 -6.35
CA ASN A 14 -23.74 3.98 -6.12
C ASN A 14 -23.08 3.15 -7.23
N GLU A 15 -23.24 3.55 -8.49
CA GLU A 15 -22.59 2.88 -9.63
C GLU A 15 -21.07 2.96 -9.54
N ILE A 16 -20.54 4.14 -9.21
CA ILE A 16 -19.09 4.37 -9.05
C ILE A 16 -18.56 3.56 -7.88
N ALA A 17 -19.23 3.59 -6.72
CA ALA A 17 -18.84 2.85 -5.54
C ALA A 17 -18.88 1.32 -5.77
N ASP A 18 -19.92 0.82 -6.43
CA ASP A 18 -20.04 -0.60 -6.78
C ASP A 18 -18.96 -1.03 -7.76
N MET A 19 -18.65 -0.19 -8.75
CA MET A 19 -17.57 -0.46 -9.69
C MET A 19 -16.23 -0.57 -8.95
N CYS A 20 -15.88 0.43 -8.13
CA CYS A 20 -14.63 0.40 -7.35
C CYS A 20 -14.53 -0.86 -6.49
N LYS A 21 -15.60 -1.22 -5.76
CA LYS A 21 -15.61 -2.42 -4.90
C LYS A 21 -15.50 -3.73 -5.68
N LYS A 22 -16.15 -3.84 -6.83
CA LYS A 22 -16.20 -5.09 -7.61
C LYS A 22 -14.91 -5.34 -8.38
N THR A 23 -14.31 -4.29 -8.93
CA THR A 23 -13.14 -4.42 -9.79
C THR A 23 -11.83 -4.15 -9.06
N GLY A 24 -11.87 -3.42 -7.94
CA GLY A 24 -10.66 -2.86 -7.32
C GLY A 24 -9.98 -1.78 -8.19
N GLU A 25 -10.64 -1.31 -9.24
CA GLU A 25 -10.08 -0.29 -10.12
C GLU A 25 -10.51 1.12 -9.68
N PRO A 26 -9.60 2.11 -9.73
CA PRO A 26 -9.93 3.48 -9.39
C PRO A 26 -10.71 4.20 -10.50
N VAL A 27 -11.54 5.17 -10.09
CA VAL A 27 -12.12 6.19 -10.97
C VAL A 27 -11.38 7.51 -10.78
N PHE A 28 -10.93 8.10 -11.88
CA PHE A 28 -10.28 9.40 -11.90
C PHE A 28 -11.35 10.48 -12.11
N LEU A 29 -11.28 11.52 -11.30
CA LEU A 29 -12.19 12.66 -11.38
C LEU A 29 -11.49 13.85 -12.00
N THR A 30 -12.22 14.55 -12.87
CA THR A 30 -11.79 15.83 -13.41
C THR A 30 -12.65 16.98 -12.92
N LYS A 31 -12.02 18.14 -12.79
CA LYS A 31 -12.69 19.42 -12.54
C LYS A 31 -12.28 20.37 -13.66
N ASN A 32 -13.25 20.88 -14.42
CA ASN A 32 -13.01 21.74 -15.59
C ASN A 32 -12.08 21.10 -16.66
N GLY A 33 -12.11 19.77 -16.78
CA GLY A 33 -11.27 19.03 -17.73
C GLY A 33 -9.86 18.69 -17.21
N GLU A 34 -9.48 19.20 -16.05
CA GLU A 34 -8.19 18.89 -15.41
C GLU A 34 -8.35 17.78 -14.37
N GLY A 35 -7.34 16.93 -14.23
CA GLY A 35 -7.32 15.88 -13.19
C GLY A 35 -7.33 16.50 -11.79
N ASP A 36 -8.18 15.98 -10.91
CA ASP A 36 -8.43 16.55 -9.58
C ASP A 36 -8.25 15.48 -8.48
N LEU A 37 -9.03 14.40 -8.54
CA LEU A 37 -9.09 13.37 -7.50
C LEU A 37 -9.14 11.96 -8.07
N VAL A 38 -8.84 10.98 -7.22
CA VAL A 38 -9.02 9.55 -7.52
C VAL A 38 -9.93 8.95 -6.45
N VAL A 39 -10.91 8.17 -6.88
CA VAL A 39 -11.84 7.46 -6.01
C VAL A 39 -11.58 5.96 -6.15
N MET A 40 -11.45 5.29 -5.01
CA MET A 40 -11.23 3.85 -4.90
C MET A 40 -11.95 3.36 -3.65
N ASP A 41 -12.28 2.07 -3.59
CA ASP A 41 -12.83 1.51 -2.37
C ASP A 41 -11.73 1.43 -1.29
N MET A 42 -12.18 1.43 -0.03
CA MET A 42 -11.29 1.54 1.12
C MET A 42 -10.40 0.30 1.31
N GLU A 43 -10.91 -0.89 1.02
CA GLU A 43 -10.16 -2.14 1.20
C GLU A 43 -9.04 -2.24 0.17
N THR A 44 -9.34 -1.95 -1.09
CA THR A 44 -8.34 -1.90 -2.16
C THR A 44 -7.28 -0.84 -1.89
N TYR A 45 -7.68 0.36 -1.44
CA TYR A 45 -6.72 1.41 -1.07
C TYR A 45 -5.78 0.92 0.04
N ASN A 46 -6.32 0.40 1.14
CA ASN A 46 -5.52 -0.10 2.26
C ASN A 46 -4.58 -1.23 1.84
N ARG A 47 -5.06 -2.18 1.04
CA ARG A 47 -4.24 -3.27 0.51
C ARG A 47 -3.10 -2.73 -0.35
N ARG A 48 -3.36 -1.72 -1.20
CA ARG A 48 -2.34 -1.08 -2.02
C ARG A 48 -1.27 -0.41 -1.16
N GLU A 49 -1.66 0.36 -0.14
CA GLU A 49 -0.70 1.02 0.77
C GLU A 49 0.16 0.00 1.52
N GLN A 50 -0.43 -1.10 2.00
CA GLN A 50 0.32 -2.18 2.66
C GLN A 50 1.31 -2.86 1.71
N MET A 51 0.91 -3.11 0.46
CA MET A 51 1.79 -3.69 -0.55
C MET A 51 2.94 -2.75 -0.91
N LEU A 52 2.71 -1.44 -0.99
CA LEU A 52 3.76 -0.45 -1.23
C LEU A 52 4.76 -0.41 -0.07
N LYS A 53 4.26 -0.38 1.17
CA LYS A 53 5.13 -0.43 2.36
C LYS A 53 5.98 -1.69 2.40
N LEU A 54 5.40 -2.84 2.09
CA LEU A 54 6.14 -4.10 2.02
C LEU A 54 7.21 -4.07 0.91
N GLN A 55 6.91 -3.47 -0.24
CA GLN A 55 7.91 -3.32 -1.31
C GLN A 55 9.08 -2.43 -0.87
N GLU A 56 8.81 -1.31 -0.19
CA GLU A 56 9.85 -0.45 0.37
C GLU A 56 10.73 -1.18 1.39
N GLU A 57 10.12 -1.93 2.31
CA GLU A 57 10.85 -2.73 3.31
C GLU A 57 11.73 -3.81 2.67
N LEU A 58 11.20 -4.53 1.67
CA LEU A 58 11.96 -5.55 0.94
C LEU A 58 13.11 -4.95 0.14
N LEU A 59 12.92 -3.79 -0.48
CA LEU A 59 13.99 -3.08 -1.17
C LEU A 59 15.12 -2.68 -0.20
N ALA A 60 14.77 -2.15 0.97
CA ALA A 60 15.77 -1.78 1.98
C ALA A 60 16.58 -3.01 2.46
N VAL A 61 15.90 -4.14 2.74
CA VAL A 61 16.56 -5.39 3.13
C VAL A 61 17.49 -5.91 2.02
N GLU A 62 17.07 -5.82 0.77
CA GLU A 62 17.90 -6.23 -0.37
C GLU A 62 19.12 -5.32 -0.56
N GLU A 63 18.97 -3.99 -0.38
CA GLU A 63 20.09 -3.06 -0.41
C GLU A 63 21.11 -3.35 0.69
N GLU A 64 20.66 -3.58 1.93
CA GLU A 64 21.53 -3.99 3.03
C GLU A 64 22.26 -5.30 2.72
N ARG A 65 21.55 -6.27 2.14
CA ARG A 65 22.15 -7.54 1.71
C ARG A 65 23.24 -7.33 0.66
N MET A 66 23.02 -6.45 -0.32
CA MET A 66 24.04 -6.09 -1.31
C MET A 66 25.25 -5.37 -0.68
N MET A 67 25.05 -4.60 0.40
CA MET A 67 26.12 -4.00 1.20
C MET A 67 26.85 -4.99 2.12
N GLY A 68 26.47 -6.27 2.09
CA GLY A 68 27.13 -7.34 2.84
C GLY A 68 26.50 -7.67 4.18
N ASN A 69 25.33 -7.09 4.52
CA ASN A 69 24.55 -7.54 5.66
C ASN A 69 24.03 -8.97 5.39
N LYS A 70 24.43 -9.93 6.21
CA LYS A 70 23.98 -11.33 6.06
C LYS A 70 22.65 -11.60 6.78
N GLY A 71 22.16 -10.62 7.55
CA GLY A 71 21.06 -10.82 8.48
C GLY A 71 21.43 -11.85 9.55
N CYS A 72 20.42 -12.34 10.24
CA CYS A 72 20.52 -13.47 11.16
C CYS A 72 19.27 -14.34 11.03
N THR A 73 19.41 -15.59 11.43
CA THR A 73 18.30 -16.52 11.57
C THR A 73 17.47 -16.19 12.81
N LEU A 74 16.24 -16.72 12.87
CA LEU A 74 15.39 -16.56 14.06
C LEU A 74 16.04 -17.15 15.32
N GLU A 75 16.84 -18.21 15.18
CA GLU A 75 17.50 -18.88 16.30
C GLU A 75 18.67 -18.02 16.82
N GLU A 76 19.51 -17.49 15.93
CA GLU A 76 20.57 -16.55 16.30
C GLU A 76 20.01 -15.29 16.98
N LEU A 77 18.89 -14.76 16.49
CA LEU A 77 18.23 -13.61 17.10
C LEU A 77 17.69 -13.95 18.50
N LYS A 78 17.07 -15.13 18.65
CA LYS A 78 16.52 -15.57 19.93
C LYS A 78 17.63 -15.73 20.98
N ASP A 79 18.72 -16.40 20.63
CA ASP A 79 19.86 -16.60 21.52
C ASP A 79 20.47 -15.26 21.95
N TYR A 80 20.60 -14.30 21.01
CA TYR A 80 21.07 -12.95 21.32
C TYR A 80 20.17 -12.23 22.35
N LEU A 81 18.85 -12.28 22.16
CA LEU A 81 17.90 -11.61 23.05
C LEU A 81 17.85 -12.26 24.44
N GLU A 82 17.89 -13.58 24.53
CA GLU A 82 17.94 -14.30 25.82
C GLU A 82 19.21 -13.95 26.61
N ASN A 83 20.37 -13.90 25.95
CA ASN A 83 21.62 -13.48 26.56
C ASN A 83 21.54 -12.03 27.06
N ALA A 84 21.06 -11.10 26.23
CA ALA A 84 20.95 -9.68 26.59
C ALA A 84 20.03 -9.42 27.79
N ILE A 85 18.95 -10.21 27.96
CA ILE A 85 18.05 -10.12 29.12
C ILE A 85 18.70 -10.71 30.38
N SER A 86 19.51 -11.76 30.24
CA SER A 86 20.17 -12.43 31.37
C SER A 86 21.35 -11.64 31.96
N GLU A 87 21.88 -10.66 31.23
CA GLU A 87 22.94 -9.75 31.67
C GLU A 87 22.43 -8.55 32.51
N VAL A 88 21.12 -8.46 32.76
CA VAL A 88 20.45 -7.44 33.58
C VAL A 88 19.90 -8.05 34.88
#